data_AF-A0A812KFE6-F1
#
_entry.id   AF-A0A812KFE6-F1
#
_cell.length_a   1.000
_cell.length_b   1.000
_cell.length_c   1.000
_cell.angle_alpha   90.00
_cell.angle_beta   90.00
_cell.angle_gamma   90.00
#
_symmetry.space_group_name_H-M   'P 1'
#
loop_
_entity.id
_entity.type
_entity.pdbx_description
1 polymer ?
#
loop_
_entity_poly.entity_id
_entity_poly.type
_entity_poly.pdbx_seq_one_letter_code
_entity_poly.pdbx_strand_id
1 'polypeptide(L)'
;AAASDKGRLAALDGVRCFALLWVFALHSFRSEFVNVYTGEQLADPKLRKGVLLQWRSQPALQGNTGVDAFLVLSGMLISSAYLQKDVQRLPRPLHAALFCLRRFFRIWPMVVAAVVTAFLMAAGSPDFALHWRSDLAWPYLILMQNFFRNSLGITGIGHLWSVSVEMQMYLLTPLLCELIFNVSAGRRRRGAFALLGGLSQLSLGLRAWWVFGPPQMMDEPWWPPPPLYTNVFARISPYLSGMALHLALQ
;
A
#
# COMPACT_ATOMS: atom_id res chain seq x y z
N ALA A 1 -17.35 -1.47 28.16
CA ALA A 1 -16.42 -2.17 27.23
C ALA A 1 -16.77 -1.93 25.76
N ALA A 2 -17.96 -2.33 25.26
CA ALA A 2 -18.31 -2.22 23.83
C ALA A 2 -18.39 -0.78 23.26
N ALA A 3 -18.81 0.22 24.05
CA ALA A 3 -18.83 1.63 23.62
C ALA A 3 -17.42 2.22 23.44
N SER A 4 -16.47 1.82 24.31
CA SER A 4 -15.05 2.17 24.23
C SER A 4 -14.41 1.56 22.98
N ASP A 5 -14.77 0.32 22.64
CA ASP A 5 -14.22 -0.38 21.48
C ASP A 5 -14.73 0.20 20.15
N LYS A 6 -16.02 0.60 20.10
CA LYS A 6 -16.58 1.34 18.96
C LYS A 6 -15.92 2.72 18.78
N GLY A 7 -15.69 3.46 19.87
CA GLY A 7 -14.98 4.75 19.84
C GLY A 7 -13.55 4.62 19.34
N ARG A 8 -12.83 3.57 19.77
CA ARG A 8 -11.47 3.26 19.30
C ARG A 8 -11.43 2.91 17.81
N LEU A 9 -12.36 2.07 17.32
CA LEU A 9 -12.44 1.74 15.90
C LEU A 9 -12.73 2.97 15.04
N ALA A 10 -13.66 3.83 15.48
CA ALA A 10 -13.96 5.09 14.80
C ALA A 10 -12.76 6.03 14.75
N ALA A 11 -11.99 6.14 15.83
CA ALA A 11 -10.76 6.93 15.84
C ALA A 11 -9.73 6.40 14.83
N LEU A 12 -9.54 5.08 14.76
CA LEU A 12 -8.61 4.46 13.80
C LEU A 12 -9.06 4.67 12.35
N ASP A 13 -10.37 4.63 12.07
CA ASP A 13 -10.89 4.96 10.75
C ASP A 13 -10.70 6.45 10.41
N GLY A 14 -10.80 7.35 11.40
CA GLY A 14 -10.43 8.75 11.25
C GLY A 14 -8.96 8.95 10.85
N VAL A 15 -8.03 8.23 11.49
CA VAL A 15 -6.60 8.31 11.12
C VAL A 15 -6.35 7.75 9.71
N ARG A 16 -7.06 6.69 9.31
CA ARG A 16 -6.99 6.18 7.93
C ARG A 16 -7.50 7.19 6.91
N CYS A 17 -8.60 7.88 7.21
CA CYS A 17 -9.12 8.94 6.36
C CYS A 17 -8.09 10.06 6.20
N PHE A 18 -7.46 10.49 7.31
CA PHE A 18 -6.38 11.46 7.25
C PHE A 18 -5.20 10.99 6.38
N ALA A 19 -4.76 9.74 6.53
CA ALA A 19 -3.69 9.17 5.72
C ALA A 19 -4.05 9.14 4.22
N LEU A 20 -5.30 8.82 3.87
CA LEU A 20 -5.81 8.86 2.50
C LEU A 20 -5.80 10.29 1.94
N LEU A 21 -6.29 11.27 2.70
CA LEU A 21 -6.28 12.68 2.30
C LEU A 21 -4.85 13.20 2.09
N TRP A 22 -3.90 12.72 2.88
CA TRP A 22 -2.49 13.06 2.72
C TRP A 22 -1.90 12.50 1.41
N VAL A 23 -2.23 11.25 1.05
CA VAL A 23 -1.86 10.67 -0.25
C VAL A 23 -2.51 11.44 -1.40
N PHE A 24 -3.78 11.81 -1.25
CA PHE A 24 -4.49 12.61 -2.24
C PHE A 24 -3.82 13.98 -2.44
N ALA A 25 -3.47 14.67 -1.35
CA ALA A 25 -2.77 15.95 -1.41
C ALA A 25 -1.47 15.87 -2.21
N LEU A 26 -0.68 14.80 -2.04
CA LEU A 26 0.52 14.55 -2.85
C LEU A 26 0.19 14.45 -4.35
N HIS A 27 -0.79 13.63 -4.70
CA HIS A 27 -1.15 13.42 -6.10
C HIS A 27 -1.71 14.68 -6.75
N SER A 28 -2.59 15.41 -6.04
CA SER A 28 -3.13 16.70 -6.48
C SER A 28 -2.03 17.74 -6.66
N PHE A 29 -1.11 17.85 -5.69
CA PHE A 29 -0.02 18.82 -5.77
C PHE A 29 0.95 18.48 -6.91
N ARG A 30 1.18 17.20 -7.19
CA ARG A 30 2.05 16.77 -8.30
C ARG A 30 1.42 17.03 -9.67
N SER A 31 0.10 16.88 -9.80
CA SER A 31 -0.60 17.15 -11.07
C SER A 31 -0.59 18.62 -11.49
N GLU A 32 -0.32 19.56 -10.57
CA GLU A 32 -0.12 20.98 -10.91
C GLU A 32 1.18 21.23 -11.69
N PHE A 33 2.19 20.38 -11.52
CA PHE A 33 3.51 20.55 -12.13
C PHE A 33 3.77 19.60 -13.30
N VAL A 34 2.97 18.53 -13.43
CA VAL A 34 3.20 17.46 -14.40
C VAL A 34 1.87 17.11 -15.04
N ASN A 35 1.83 17.13 -16.37
CA ASN A 35 0.70 16.61 -17.12
C ASN A 35 0.58 15.11 -16.85
N VAL A 36 -0.55 14.68 -16.31
CA VAL A 36 -0.77 13.28 -15.89
C VAL A 36 -0.82 12.32 -17.08
N TYR A 37 -1.12 12.83 -18.27
CA TYR A 37 -1.15 12.04 -19.51
C TYR A 37 0.23 11.94 -20.14
N THR A 38 0.86 13.08 -20.43
CA THR A 38 2.10 13.13 -21.23
C THR A 38 3.38 13.04 -20.40
N GLY A 39 3.29 13.22 -19.08
CA GLY A 39 4.45 13.36 -18.19
C GLY A 39 5.21 14.69 -18.38
N GLU A 40 4.72 15.56 -19.25
CA GLU A 40 5.30 16.86 -19.55
C GLU A 40 5.28 17.77 -18.32
N GLN A 41 6.37 18.52 -18.13
CA GLN A 41 6.47 19.49 -17.05
C GLN A 41 5.69 20.75 -17.42
N LEU A 42 4.66 21.08 -16.65
CA LEU A 42 3.74 22.19 -16.93
C LEU A 42 4.23 23.55 -16.40
N ALA A 43 5.23 23.55 -15.52
CA ALA A 43 5.73 24.76 -14.86
C ALA A 43 7.19 25.06 -15.22
N ASP A 44 7.52 26.36 -15.25
CA ASP A 44 8.91 26.82 -15.39
C ASP A 44 9.82 26.12 -14.35
N PRO A 45 11.00 25.61 -14.75
CA PRO A 45 11.87 24.84 -13.87
C PRO A 45 12.29 25.59 -12.59
N LYS A 46 12.48 26.92 -12.64
CA LYS A 46 12.84 27.72 -11.47
C LYS A 46 11.66 27.89 -10.54
N LEU A 47 10.47 28.17 -11.07
CA LEU A 47 9.24 28.23 -10.27
C LEU A 47 8.95 26.88 -9.60
N ARG A 48 9.00 25.78 -10.35
CA ARG A 48 8.81 24.42 -9.84
C ARG A 48 9.78 24.12 -8.70
N LYS A 49 11.08 24.37 -8.91
CA LYS A 49 12.10 24.17 -7.88
C LYS A 49 11.85 25.06 -6.64
N GLY A 50 11.48 26.32 -6.85
CA GLY A 50 11.13 27.25 -5.78
C GLY A 50 9.98 26.72 -4.91
N VAL A 51 8.88 26.27 -5.52
CA VAL A 51 7.74 25.70 -4.79
C VAL A 51 8.10 24.39 -4.10
N LEU A 52 8.80 23.46 -4.80
CA LEU A 52 9.16 22.15 -4.25
C LEU A 52 10.17 22.22 -3.08
N LEU A 53 10.96 23.29 -2.97
CA LEU A 53 11.91 23.49 -1.86
C LEU A 53 11.32 24.32 -0.70
N GLN A 54 10.16 24.94 -0.88
CA GLN A 54 9.51 25.67 0.21
C GLN A 54 9.05 24.71 1.29
N TRP A 55 9.30 25.06 2.55
CA TRP A 55 8.89 24.23 3.69
C TRP A 55 7.36 24.03 3.73
N ARG A 56 6.58 25.01 3.26
CA ARG A 56 5.11 25.00 3.25
C ARG A 56 4.52 23.95 2.31
N SER A 57 5.23 23.56 1.25
CA SER A 57 4.79 22.52 0.31
C SER A 57 5.17 21.11 0.79
N GLN A 58 6.15 20.99 1.69
CA GLN A 58 6.63 19.69 2.17
C GLN A 58 5.52 18.81 2.76
N PRO A 59 4.59 19.31 3.61
CA PRO A 59 3.51 18.47 4.10
C PRO A 59 2.73 17.80 2.98
N ALA A 60 2.31 18.54 1.95
CA ALA A 60 1.58 17.96 0.80
C ALA A 60 2.46 16.98 0.00
N LEU A 61 3.76 17.27 -0.14
CA LEU A 61 4.70 16.43 -0.89
C LEU A 61 5.10 15.12 -0.18
N GLN A 62 4.80 14.99 1.12
CA GLN A 62 5.14 13.81 1.91
C GLN A 62 4.02 12.75 1.95
N GLY A 63 3.18 12.65 0.91
CA GLY A 63 2.11 11.64 0.85
C GLY A 63 2.59 10.18 0.97
N ASN A 64 3.86 9.90 0.72
CA ASN A 64 4.50 8.60 1.01
C ASN A 64 4.36 8.21 2.49
N THR A 65 4.45 9.17 3.40
CA THR A 65 4.22 8.99 4.84
C THR A 65 2.77 8.62 5.13
N GLY A 66 1.81 9.16 4.36
CA GLY A 66 0.41 8.73 4.39
C GLY A 66 0.24 7.25 4.06
N VAL A 67 0.95 6.75 3.03
CA VAL A 67 0.95 5.32 2.70
C VAL A 67 1.54 4.48 3.83
N ASP A 68 2.67 4.91 4.41
CA ASP A 68 3.29 4.17 5.53
C ASP A 68 2.38 4.14 6.76
N ALA A 69 1.70 5.24 7.08
CA ALA A 69 0.69 5.30 8.14
C ALA A 69 -0.47 4.33 7.87
N PHE A 70 -0.96 4.27 6.62
CA PHE A 70 -2.00 3.32 6.22
C PHE A 70 -1.54 1.88 6.45
N LEU A 71 -0.31 1.55 6.06
CA LEU A 71 0.26 0.21 6.23
C LEU A 71 0.47 -0.18 7.70
N VAL A 72 0.90 0.75 8.56
CA VAL A 72 0.98 0.51 10.03
C VAL A 72 -0.40 0.20 10.60
N LEU A 73 -1.41 1.01 10.28
CA LEU A 73 -2.78 0.78 10.76
C LEU A 73 -3.36 -0.52 10.24
N SER A 74 -3.09 -0.84 8.98
CA SER A 74 -3.47 -2.11 8.35
C SER A 74 -2.80 -3.28 9.07
N GLY A 75 -1.49 -3.26 9.32
CA GLY A 75 -0.80 -4.32 10.06
C GLY A 75 -1.41 -4.60 11.43
N MET A 76 -1.77 -3.54 12.16
CA MET A 76 -2.42 -3.66 13.46
C MET A 76 -3.82 -4.27 13.35
N LEU A 77 -4.67 -3.74 12.46
CA LEU A 77 -6.08 -4.10 12.37
C LEU A 77 -6.33 -5.43 11.65
N ILE A 78 -5.49 -5.78 10.70
CA ILE A 78 -5.61 -7.03 9.94
C ILE A 78 -5.11 -8.20 10.80
N SER A 79 -4.00 -8.01 11.51
CA SER A 79 -3.51 -9.04 12.45
C SER A 79 -4.46 -9.23 13.64
N SER A 80 -5.08 -8.17 14.15
CA SER A 80 -6.12 -8.29 15.19
C SER A 80 -7.35 -9.02 14.69
N ALA A 81 -7.87 -8.66 13.50
CA ALA A 81 -9.00 -9.34 12.90
C ALA A 81 -8.72 -10.83 12.60
N TYR A 82 -7.49 -11.19 12.21
CA TYR A 82 -7.11 -12.58 11.98
C TYR A 82 -7.02 -13.39 13.29
N LEU A 83 -6.53 -12.76 14.36
CA LEU A 83 -6.32 -13.38 15.68
C LEU A 83 -7.53 -13.28 16.62
N GLN A 84 -8.66 -12.70 16.19
CA GLN A 84 -9.90 -12.68 16.97
C GLN A 84 -10.41 -14.10 17.28
N LYS A 85 -10.64 -14.38 18.57
CA LYS A 85 -11.01 -15.71 19.09
C LYS A 85 -12.28 -16.28 18.46
N ASP A 86 -13.28 -15.45 18.23
CA ASP A 86 -14.58 -15.88 17.68
C ASP A 86 -14.47 -16.43 16.25
N VAL A 87 -13.44 -16.01 15.50
CA VAL A 87 -13.22 -16.42 14.11
C VAL A 87 -12.37 -17.71 14.01
N GLN A 88 -11.78 -18.17 15.12
CA GLN A 88 -10.84 -19.31 15.15
C GLN A 88 -11.50 -20.68 15.33
N ARG A 89 -12.83 -20.78 15.20
CA ARG A 89 -13.57 -22.05 15.33
C ARG A 89 -13.35 -22.99 14.14
N LEU A 90 -12.76 -22.51 13.05
CA LEU A 90 -12.49 -23.27 11.83
C LEU A 90 -11.08 -23.88 11.85
N PRO A 91 -10.86 -25.00 11.12
CA PRO A 91 -9.51 -25.48 10.84
C PRO A 91 -8.62 -24.38 10.25
N ARG A 92 -7.34 -24.34 10.65
CA ARG A 92 -6.37 -23.30 10.25
C ARG A 92 -6.33 -22.99 8.75
N PRO A 93 -6.17 -23.97 7.84
CA PRO A 93 -6.10 -23.67 6.42
C PRO A 93 -7.40 -23.06 5.89
N LEU A 94 -8.55 -23.51 6.40
CA LEU A 94 -9.87 -23.00 6.01
C LEU A 94 -10.09 -21.57 6.54
N HIS A 95 -9.68 -21.29 7.79
CA HIS A 95 -9.72 -19.94 8.36
C HIS A 95 -8.90 -18.96 7.53
N ALA A 96 -7.66 -19.33 7.17
CA ALA A 96 -6.78 -18.52 6.33
C ALA A 96 -7.38 -18.27 4.94
N ALA A 97 -7.89 -19.31 4.27
CA ALA A 97 -8.52 -19.17 2.95
C ALA A 97 -9.74 -18.24 2.99
N LEU A 98 -10.66 -18.44 3.93
CA LEU A 98 -11.86 -17.59 4.06
C LEU A 98 -11.52 -16.17 4.50
N PHE A 99 -10.45 -15.98 5.28
CA PHE A 99 -9.95 -14.65 5.64
C PHE A 99 -9.53 -13.86 4.40
N CYS A 100 -8.77 -14.49 3.49
CA CYS A 100 -8.31 -13.89 2.24
C CYS A 100 -9.45 -13.68 1.25
N LEU A 101 -10.31 -14.69 1.04
CA LEU A 101 -11.43 -14.62 0.09
C LEU A 101 -12.41 -13.51 0.43
N ARG A 102 -12.81 -13.37 1.71
CA ARG A 102 -13.72 -12.30 2.15
C ARG A 102 -13.16 -10.91 1.86
N ARG A 103 -11.85 -10.73 1.97
CA ARG A 103 -11.19 -9.45 1.71
C ARG A 103 -11.00 -9.19 0.22
N PHE A 104 -10.67 -10.22 -0.54
CA PHE A 104 -10.65 -10.15 -1.99
C PHE A 104 -12.01 -9.69 -2.54
N PHE A 105 -13.10 -10.36 -2.19
CA PHE A 105 -14.44 -10.00 -2.67
C PHE A 105 -14.97 -8.65 -2.12
N ARG A 106 -14.38 -8.14 -1.03
CA ARG A 106 -14.67 -6.77 -0.56
C ARG A 106 -14.04 -5.71 -1.47
N ILE A 107 -12.82 -5.94 -1.96
CA ILE A 107 -12.03 -4.95 -2.72
C ILE A 107 -12.30 -5.07 -4.23
N TRP A 108 -12.40 -6.30 -4.72
CA TRP A 108 -12.44 -6.61 -6.14
C TRP A 108 -13.52 -5.87 -6.94
N PRO A 109 -14.77 -5.71 -6.45
CA PRO A 109 -15.80 -4.97 -7.18
C PRO A 109 -15.41 -3.52 -7.50
N MET A 110 -14.75 -2.84 -6.56
CA MET A 110 -14.29 -1.46 -6.77
C MET A 110 -13.14 -1.38 -7.75
N VAL A 111 -12.26 -2.39 -7.76
CA VAL A 111 -11.15 -2.46 -8.72
C VAL A 111 -11.66 -2.70 -10.13
N VAL A 112 -12.63 -3.60 -10.29
CA VAL A 112 -13.32 -3.81 -11.57
C VAL A 112 -14.00 -2.52 -12.03
N ALA A 113 -14.73 -1.84 -11.15
CA ALA A 113 -15.38 -0.58 -11.48
C ALA A 113 -14.37 0.49 -11.93
N ALA A 114 -13.21 0.59 -11.28
CA ALA A 114 -12.14 1.51 -11.66
C ALA A 114 -11.55 1.18 -13.06
N VAL A 115 -11.28 -0.10 -13.32
CA VAL A 115 -10.78 -0.57 -14.63
C VAL A 115 -11.81 -0.32 -15.74
N VAL A 116 -13.09 -0.62 -15.50
CA VAL A 116 -14.17 -0.36 -16.45
C VAL A 116 -14.33 1.14 -16.70
N THR A 117 -14.27 1.96 -15.65
CA THR A 117 -14.35 3.43 -15.78
C THR A 117 -13.20 3.96 -16.65
N ALA A 118 -11.96 3.51 -16.41
CA ALA A 118 -10.82 3.90 -17.22
C ALA A 118 -10.97 3.46 -18.68
N PHE A 119 -11.52 2.26 -18.92
CA PHE A 119 -11.85 1.80 -20.27
C PHE A 119 -12.90 2.68 -20.96
N LEU A 120 -13.97 3.05 -20.26
CA LEU A 120 -15.02 3.94 -20.78
C LEU A 120 -14.47 5.36 -21.06
N MET A 121 -13.59 5.87 -20.19
CA MET A 121 -12.91 7.14 -20.41
C MET A 121 -12.01 7.09 -21.65
N ALA A 122 -11.28 6.00 -21.86
CA ALA A 122 -10.49 5.79 -23.08
C ALA A 122 -11.38 5.74 -24.33
N ALA A 123 -12.57 5.13 -24.25
CA ALA A 123 -13.51 5.11 -25.36
C ALA A 123 -14.10 6.49 -25.69
N GLY A 124 -14.28 7.36 -24.68
CA GLY A 124 -14.91 8.68 -24.82
C GLY A 124 -13.96 9.86 -25.00
N SER A 125 -12.65 9.67 -24.78
CA SER A 125 -11.64 10.74 -24.85
C SER A 125 -10.40 10.26 -25.62
N PRO A 126 -10.13 10.81 -26.83
CA PRO A 126 -8.93 10.48 -27.60
C PRO A 126 -7.64 10.72 -26.80
N ASP A 127 -7.57 11.80 -26.02
CA ASP A 127 -6.40 12.13 -25.19
C ASP A 127 -6.14 11.07 -24.11
N PHE A 128 -7.22 10.56 -23.49
CA PHE A 128 -7.12 9.46 -22.53
C PHE A 128 -6.73 8.15 -23.23
N ALA A 129 -7.30 7.87 -24.40
CA ALA A 129 -7.05 6.66 -25.18
C ALA A 129 -5.57 6.49 -25.55
N LEU A 130 -4.90 7.59 -25.93
CA LEU A 130 -3.47 7.62 -26.29
C LEU A 130 -2.56 7.09 -25.17
N HIS A 131 -2.99 7.23 -23.92
CA HIS A 131 -2.21 6.88 -22.74
C HIS A 131 -2.84 5.71 -21.95
N TRP A 132 -3.88 5.08 -22.49
CA TRP A 132 -4.52 3.89 -21.94
C TRP A 132 -3.89 2.62 -22.54
N ARG A 133 -3.61 1.64 -21.69
CA ARG A 133 -2.95 0.37 -22.06
C ARG A 133 -3.84 -0.81 -21.71
N SER A 134 -4.80 -1.12 -22.59
CA SER A 134 -5.75 -2.21 -22.38
C SER A 134 -5.05 -3.58 -22.24
N ASP A 135 -3.90 -3.76 -22.90
CA ASP A 135 -3.02 -4.93 -22.79
C ASP A 135 -2.49 -5.17 -21.36
N LEU A 136 -2.50 -4.13 -20.53
CA LEU A 136 -2.02 -4.15 -19.16
C LEU A 136 -3.15 -4.00 -18.13
N ALA A 137 -4.41 -4.19 -18.51
CA ALA A 137 -5.54 -4.16 -17.57
C ALA A 137 -5.62 -5.44 -16.70
N TRP A 138 -5.21 -6.60 -17.23
CA TRP A 138 -5.31 -7.88 -16.54
C TRP A 138 -4.55 -7.96 -15.20
N PRO A 139 -3.33 -7.38 -15.02
CA PRO A 139 -2.62 -7.40 -13.73
C PRO A 139 -3.38 -6.65 -12.64
N TYR A 140 -4.22 -5.68 -12.98
CA TYR A 140 -5.07 -4.97 -12.02
C TYR A 140 -6.20 -5.86 -11.52
N LEU A 141 -6.83 -6.62 -12.42
CA LEU A 141 -7.95 -7.51 -12.08
C LEU A 141 -7.53 -8.65 -11.16
N ILE A 142 -6.25 -9.06 -11.22
CA ILE A 142 -5.66 -10.06 -10.33
C ILE A 142 -4.87 -9.43 -9.16
N LEU A 143 -4.86 -8.10 -9.02
CA LEU A 143 -4.19 -7.36 -7.95
C LEU A 143 -2.67 -7.60 -7.87
N MET A 144 -2.00 -7.67 -9.02
CA MET A 144 -0.56 -7.96 -9.16
C MET A 144 0.21 -6.95 -10.04
N GLN A 145 -0.42 -5.88 -10.51
CA GLN A 145 0.17 -4.84 -11.34
C GLN A 145 1.47 -4.24 -10.74
N ASN A 146 1.60 -4.17 -9.42
CA ASN A 146 2.82 -3.66 -8.79
C ASN A 146 4.08 -4.51 -9.05
N PHE A 147 3.94 -5.72 -9.58
CA PHE A 147 5.05 -6.54 -10.07
C PHE A 147 5.39 -6.32 -11.56
N PHE A 148 4.51 -5.66 -12.32
CA PHE A 148 4.70 -5.40 -13.75
C PHE A 148 5.05 -3.94 -13.96
N ARG A 149 6.33 -3.66 -14.21
CA ARG A 149 6.88 -2.29 -14.40
C ARG A 149 6.02 -1.42 -15.32
N ASN A 150 5.64 -1.95 -16.49
CA ASN A 150 4.89 -1.20 -17.51
C ASN A 150 3.46 -0.88 -17.08
N SER A 151 2.91 -1.61 -16.11
CA SER A 151 1.54 -1.42 -15.66
C SER A 151 1.39 -0.27 -14.66
N LEU A 152 2.47 0.19 -14.02
CA LEU A 152 2.42 1.26 -13.01
C LEU A 152 2.15 2.64 -13.62
N GLY A 153 2.42 2.81 -14.91
CA GLY A 153 2.20 4.05 -15.66
C GLY A 153 0.85 4.14 -16.36
N ILE A 154 -0.09 3.22 -16.12
CA ILE A 154 -1.40 3.29 -16.77
C ILE A 154 -2.18 4.48 -16.23
N THR A 155 -2.62 5.33 -17.15
CA THR A 155 -3.42 6.52 -16.88
C THR A 155 -4.68 6.21 -16.09
N GLY A 156 -4.94 7.04 -15.08
CA GLY A 156 -6.18 6.98 -14.28
C GLY A 156 -6.23 5.90 -13.21
N ILE A 157 -5.43 4.83 -13.30
CA ILE A 157 -5.49 3.70 -12.35
C ILE A 157 -4.15 3.31 -11.73
N GLY A 158 -3.03 3.90 -12.15
CA GLY A 158 -1.69 3.54 -11.65
C GLY A 158 -1.55 3.52 -10.11
N HIS A 159 -2.29 4.37 -9.39
CA HIS A 159 -2.27 4.45 -7.92
C HIS A 159 -2.87 3.21 -7.21
N LEU A 160 -3.59 2.33 -7.93
CA LEU A 160 -4.12 1.07 -7.39
C LEU A 160 -3.01 0.10 -6.94
N TRP A 161 -1.73 0.38 -7.24
CA TRP A 161 -0.60 -0.41 -6.75
C TRP A 161 -0.66 -0.65 -5.23
N SER A 162 -1.15 0.33 -4.48
CA SER A 162 -1.29 0.25 -3.01
C SER A 162 -2.36 -0.75 -2.58
N VAL A 163 -3.45 -0.87 -3.35
CA VAL A 163 -4.52 -1.87 -3.14
C VAL A 163 -3.99 -3.28 -3.36
N SER A 164 -3.13 -3.45 -4.36
CA SER A 164 -2.49 -4.74 -4.64
C SER A 164 -1.51 -5.14 -3.55
N VAL A 165 -0.71 -4.19 -3.07
CA VAL A 165 0.12 -4.39 -1.88
C VAL A 165 -0.73 -4.80 -0.67
N GLU A 166 -1.87 -4.14 -0.43
CA GLU A 166 -2.78 -4.52 0.66
C GLU A 166 -3.28 -5.96 0.52
N MET A 167 -3.70 -6.37 -0.69
CA MET A 167 -4.11 -7.76 -0.95
C MET A 167 -2.96 -8.76 -0.68
N GLN A 168 -1.74 -8.40 -1.08
CA GLN A 168 -0.55 -9.21 -0.83
C GLN A 168 -0.26 -9.32 0.68
N MET A 169 -0.49 -8.24 1.45
CA MET A 169 -0.39 -8.29 2.92
C MET A 169 -1.47 -9.19 3.54
N TYR A 170 -2.69 -9.23 2.98
CA TYR A 170 -3.71 -10.18 3.45
C TYR A 170 -3.28 -11.63 3.26
N LEU A 171 -2.62 -11.95 2.14
CA LEU A 171 -2.08 -13.29 1.89
C LEU A 171 -0.93 -13.65 2.85
N LEU A 172 -0.07 -12.69 3.20
CA LEU A 172 1.04 -12.90 4.12
C LEU A 172 0.61 -12.99 5.60
N THR A 173 -0.50 -12.34 5.95
CA THR A 173 -0.91 -12.20 7.37
C THR A 173 -1.14 -13.51 8.09
N PRO A 174 -1.87 -14.51 7.54
CA PRO A 174 -2.06 -15.79 8.20
C PRO A 174 -0.73 -16.43 8.61
N LEU A 175 0.24 -16.49 7.69
CA LEU A 175 1.56 -17.04 7.94
C LEU A 175 2.30 -16.26 9.04
N LEU A 176 2.35 -14.94 8.92
CA LEU A 176 3.04 -14.10 9.92
C LEU A 176 2.40 -14.23 11.30
N CYS A 177 1.06 -14.23 11.38
CA CYS A 177 0.32 -14.42 12.63
C CYS A 177 0.62 -15.78 13.28
N GLU A 178 0.67 -16.86 12.50
CA GLU A 178 1.00 -18.19 13.02
C GLU A 178 2.46 -18.28 13.51
N LEU A 179 3.39 -17.56 12.87
CA LEU A 179 4.79 -17.49 13.27
C LEU A 179 5.03 -16.64 14.54
N ILE A 180 4.21 -15.62 14.78
CA ILE A 180 4.40 -14.69 15.92
C ILE A 180 3.48 -15.00 17.12
N PHE A 181 2.37 -15.71 16.90
CA PHE A 181 1.36 -15.94 17.93
C PHE A 181 1.05 -17.44 18.08
N ASN A 182 1.06 -17.95 19.31
CA ASN A 182 0.55 -19.28 19.60
C ASN A 182 -0.93 -19.14 19.93
N VAL A 183 -1.74 -19.51 18.96
CA VAL A 183 -3.18 -19.32 19.04
C VAL A 183 -3.83 -20.25 20.08
N SER A 184 -3.39 -21.50 20.18
CA SER A 184 -3.90 -22.46 21.17
C SER A 184 -3.61 -22.04 22.60
N ALA A 185 -2.42 -21.47 22.82
CA ALA A 185 -2.01 -20.96 24.13
C ALA A 185 -2.47 -19.52 24.39
N GLY A 186 -3.10 -18.86 23.40
CA GLY A 186 -3.58 -17.47 23.51
C GLY A 186 -2.49 -16.45 23.82
N ARG A 187 -1.23 -16.69 23.41
CA ARG A 187 -0.07 -15.85 23.78
C ARG A 187 0.93 -15.71 22.65
N ARG A 188 1.63 -14.58 22.61
CA ARG A 188 2.75 -14.34 21.67
C ARG A 188 3.89 -15.34 21.87
N ARG A 189 4.60 -15.69 20.80
CA ARG A 189 5.79 -16.55 20.84
C ARG A 189 7.01 -15.76 21.35
N ARG A 190 7.96 -16.44 22.01
CA ARG A 190 9.13 -15.80 22.68
C ARG A 190 10.08 -15.03 21.73
N GLY A 191 9.99 -15.24 20.41
CA GLY A 191 10.78 -14.52 19.39
C GLY A 191 9.98 -13.58 18.49
N ALA A 192 8.70 -13.29 18.79
CA ALA A 192 7.81 -12.56 17.90
C ALA A 192 8.35 -11.18 17.47
N PHE A 193 8.78 -10.36 18.44
CA PHE A 193 9.33 -9.02 18.15
C PHE A 193 10.67 -9.10 17.40
N ALA A 194 11.52 -10.08 17.73
CA ALA A 194 12.77 -10.29 17.01
C ALA A 194 12.53 -10.68 15.54
N LEU A 195 11.53 -11.53 15.27
CA LEU A 195 11.13 -11.88 13.91
C LEU A 195 10.60 -10.66 13.13
N LEU A 196 9.65 -9.92 13.70
CA LEU A 196 9.07 -8.73 13.06
C LEU A 196 10.12 -7.64 12.83
N GLY A 197 10.97 -7.40 13.83
CA GLY A 197 12.10 -6.47 13.75
C GLY A 197 13.12 -6.89 12.70
N GLY A 198 13.54 -8.16 12.71
CA GLY A 198 14.47 -8.72 11.74
C GLY A 198 13.98 -8.63 10.30
N LEU A 199 12.71 -8.98 10.04
CA LEU A 199 12.09 -8.84 8.73
C LEU A 199 11.98 -7.36 8.29
N SER A 200 11.71 -6.45 9.23
CA SER A 200 11.67 -5.00 8.96
C SER A 200 13.06 -4.46 8.60
N GLN A 201 14.11 -4.88 9.32
CA GLN A 201 15.49 -4.52 9.02
C GLN A 201 15.96 -5.13 7.70
N LEU A 202 15.57 -6.37 7.38
CA LEU A 202 15.85 -6.97 6.07
C LEU A 202 15.20 -6.16 4.94
N SER A 203 13.93 -5.77 5.09
CA SER A 203 13.23 -4.90 4.13
C SER A 203 13.90 -3.54 3.96
N LEU A 204 14.38 -2.92 5.05
CA LEU A 204 15.15 -1.67 5.01
C LEU A 204 16.51 -1.88 4.32
N GLY A 205 17.23 -2.94 4.67
CA GLY A 205 18.53 -3.28 4.11
C GLY A 205 18.48 -3.57 2.62
N LEU A 206 17.46 -4.31 2.14
CA LEU A 206 17.24 -4.55 0.72
C LEU A 206 16.98 -3.25 -0.05
N ARG A 207 16.22 -2.31 0.54
CA ARG A 207 15.99 -1.00 -0.07
C ARG A 207 17.26 -0.16 -0.09
N ALA A 208 18.01 -0.14 1.01
CA ALA A 208 19.28 0.56 1.09
C ALA A 208 20.29 0.00 0.08
N TRP A 209 20.39 -1.33 -0.04
CA TRP A 209 21.21 -1.98 -1.05
C TRP A 209 20.81 -1.57 -2.47
N TRP A 210 19.51 -1.48 -2.76
CA TRP A 210 19.06 -1.03 -4.07
C TRP A 210 19.33 0.45 -4.35
N VAL A 211 19.38 1.31 -3.32
CA VAL A 211 19.70 2.73 -3.46
C VAL A 211 21.21 2.98 -3.56
N PHE A 212 22.01 2.29 -2.75
CA PHE A 212 23.46 2.55 -2.60
C PHE A 212 24.37 1.53 -3.29
N GLY A 213 23.81 0.45 -3.85
CA GLY A 213 24.56 -0.65 -4.44
C GLY A 213 24.93 -0.43 -5.91
N PRO A 214 24.27 -1.09 -6.89
CA PRO A 214 24.72 -1.05 -8.28
C PRO A 214 24.43 0.29 -9.00
N PRO A 215 25.41 0.87 -9.74
CA PRO A 215 25.28 2.16 -10.41
C PRO A 215 24.31 2.19 -11.59
N GLN A 216 23.85 1.03 -12.09
CA GLN A 216 22.97 0.91 -13.26
C GLN A 216 21.54 1.49 -13.05
N MET A 217 21.23 2.04 -11.87
CA MET A 217 19.88 2.46 -11.49
C MET A 217 19.69 3.98 -11.36
N MET A 218 20.72 4.79 -11.66
CA MET A 218 20.60 6.26 -11.66
C MET A 218 19.86 6.81 -12.89
N ASP A 219 19.66 5.99 -13.94
CA ASP A 219 19.02 6.40 -15.19
C ASP A 219 17.48 6.23 -15.18
N GLU A 220 16.90 5.89 -14.02
CA GLU A 220 15.45 5.76 -13.89
C GLU A 220 14.75 7.13 -13.94
N PRO A 221 13.70 7.30 -14.77
CA PRO A 221 12.97 8.57 -14.86
C PRO A 221 12.18 8.90 -13.59
N TRP A 222 12.03 7.94 -12.67
CA TRP A 222 11.30 8.11 -11.42
C TRP A 222 12.17 7.67 -10.23
N TRP A 223 12.31 8.56 -9.24
CA TRP A 223 13.02 8.27 -8.00
C TRP A 223 12.09 8.37 -6.77
N PRO A 224 12.09 7.38 -5.84
CA PRO A 224 12.77 6.09 -5.97
C PRO A 224 12.17 5.24 -7.10
N PRO A 225 12.97 4.34 -7.73
CA PRO A 225 12.52 3.45 -8.79
C PRO A 225 11.23 2.71 -8.40
N PRO A 226 10.31 2.44 -9.34
CA PRO A 226 9.03 1.83 -8.99
C PRO A 226 9.15 0.52 -8.18
N PRO A 227 10.07 -0.41 -8.50
CA PRO A 227 10.25 -1.62 -7.69
C PRO A 227 10.62 -1.33 -6.22
N LEU A 228 11.40 -0.27 -5.96
CA LEU A 228 11.80 0.21 -4.64
C LEU A 228 10.65 0.86 -3.85
N TYR A 229 9.53 1.17 -4.52
CA TYR A 229 8.44 1.96 -3.96
C TYR A 229 7.11 1.18 -3.87
N THR A 230 6.76 0.45 -4.93
CA THR A 230 5.44 -0.20 -5.09
C THR A 230 5.42 -1.67 -4.71
N ASN A 231 6.58 -2.30 -4.47
CA ASN A 231 6.64 -3.72 -4.17
C ASN A 231 6.40 -4.02 -2.68
N VAL A 232 5.82 -5.19 -2.39
CA VAL A 232 5.54 -5.67 -1.03
C VAL A 232 6.77 -5.63 -0.15
N PHE A 233 7.90 -6.17 -0.61
CA PHE A 233 9.11 -6.25 0.22
C PHE A 233 9.68 -4.87 0.55
N ALA A 234 9.44 -3.86 -0.31
CA ALA A 234 9.81 -2.49 -0.05
C ALA A 234 8.86 -1.80 0.95
N ARG A 235 7.64 -2.33 1.11
CA ARG A 235 6.56 -1.75 1.91
C ARG A 235 6.10 -2.61 3.09
N ILE A 236 6.79 -3.71 3.38
CA ILE A 236 6.38 -4.61 4.47
C ILE A 236 6.79 -4.06 5.85
N SER A 237 7.86 -3.28 5.97
CA SER A 237 8.34 -2.79 7.28
C SER A 237 7.32 -1.96 8.10
N PRO A 238 6.55 -1.00 7.54
CA PRO A 238 5.52 -0.30 8.32
C PRO A 238 4.38 -1.25 8.72
N TYR A 239 4.03 -2.19 7.84
CA TYR A 239 3.03 -3.22 8.12
C TYR A 239 3.42 -4.10 9.32
N LEU A 240 4.66 -4.58 9.36
CA LEU A 240 5.19 -5.38 10.47
C LEU A 240 5.25 -4.57 11.77
N SER A 241 5.52 -3.27 11.69
CA SER A 241 5.46 -2.36 12.85
C SER A 241 4.04 -2.27 13.42
N GLY A 242 3.03 -2.24 12.55
CA GLY A 242 1.62 -2.34 12.93
C GLY A 242 1.28 -3.67 13.63
N MET A 243 1.77 -4.79 13.10
CA MET A 243 1.60 -6.10 13.75
C MET A 243 2.28 -6.14 15.12
N ALA A 244 3.48 -5.55 15.26
CA ALA A 244 4.18 -5.45 16.53
C ALA A 244 3.39 -4.61 17.54
N LEU A 245 2.81 -3.49 17.11
CA LEU A 245 1.95 -2.66 17.95
C LEU A 245 0.73 -3.45 18.45
N HIS A 246 0.08 -4.22 17.57
CA HIS A 246 -1.01 -5.10 17.98
C HIS A 246 -0.57 -6.09 19.06
N LEU A 247 0.57 -6.78 18.87
CA LEU A 247 1.10 -7.74 19.84
C LEU A 247 1.51 -7.10 21.18
N ALA A 248 1.94 -5.84 21.17
CA ALA A 248 2.30 -5.10 22.38
C ALA A 248 1.08 -4.68 23.20
N LEU A 249 -0.08 -4.54 22.55
CA LEU A 249 -1.36 -4.18 23.17
C LEU A 249 -2.18 -5.40 23.66
N GLN A 250 -1.68 -6.61 23.48
CA GLN A 250 -2.25 -7.87 24.00
C GLN A 250 -1.57 -8.32 25.29
#